data_AF-G7Z2Y3-F1
#
_entry.id   AF-G7Z2Y3-F1
#
_cell.length_a   1.000
_cell.length_b   1.000
_cell.length_c   1.000
_cell.angle_alpha   90.00
_cell.angle_beta   90.00
_cell.angle_gamma   90.00
#
_symmetry.space_group_name_H-M   'P 1'
#
loop_
_entity.id
_entity.type
_entity.pdbx_description
1 polymer ?
#
loop_
_entity_poly.entity_id
_entity_poly.type
_entity_poly.pdbx_seq_one_letter_code
_entity_poly.pdbx_strand_id
1 'polypeptide(L)'
;MTASLALAAALLFLSHALPSWPGVRPALIARLGRGGFVTIHSVGSLLTLTLFVLAYRAADGGEVLFTPFDWAAPLVAVVMPVVFLLLVARVTTRFGSQSEPNPPRGIFRLTRAPGSLALLLWACAHLNATGDGRRALLFGTMAAIALFALVKNEIVLGRSPAGRAFRAETSLLPLAGPQGVRGALTGLAEMGPARLAGGLAAYGGMLLLHPWLFGVDPLYWIG
;
A
#
# COMPACT_ATOMS: atom_id res chain seq x y z
N MET A 1 24.96 -4.22 12.04
CA MET A 1 23.93 -3.15 12.05
C MET A 1 22.71 -3.45 11.18
N THR A 2 22.77 -4.43 10.26
CA THR A 2 21.61 -4.91 9.49
C THR A 2 20.62 -5.76 10.30
N ALA A 3 21.11 -6.49 11.32
CA ALA A 3 20.26 -7.35 12.16
C ALA A 3 19.19 -6.56 12.97
N SER A 4 19.52 -5.36 13.45
CA SER A 4 18.55 -4.51 14.17
C SER A 4 17.46 -3.97 13.23
N LEU A 5 17.83 -3.59 12.01
CA LEU A 5 16.86 -3.17 10.99
C LEU A 5 15.97 -4.33 10.54
N ALA A 6 16.53 -5.53 10.35
CA ALA A 6 15.76 -6.73 9.99
C ALA A 6 14.77 -7.14 11.10
N LEU A 7 15.19 -7.05 12.37
CA LEU A 7 14.30 -7.28 13.50
C LEU A 7 13.18 -6.23 13.55
N ALA A 8 13.51 -4.95 13.39
CA ALA A 8 12.50 -3.89 13.37
C ALA A 8 11.53 -4.04 12.20
N ALA A 9 12.02 -4.47 11.02
CA ALA A 9 11.21 -4.80 9.86
C ALA A 9 10.23 -5.95 10.16
N ALA A 10 10.72 -7.02 10.78
CA ALA A 10 9.90 -8.16 11.17
C ALA A 10 8.83 -7.75 12.19
N LEU A 11 9.18 -6.96 13.21
CA LEU A 11 8.23 -6.43 14.19
C LEU A 11 7.17 -5.53 13.52
N LEU A 12 7.58 -4.67 12.59
CA LEU A 12 6.67 -3.83 11.84
C LEU A 12 5.70 -4.67 11.02
N PHE A 13 6.19 -5.67 10.29
CA PHE A 13 5.36 -6.61 9.54
C PHE A 13 4.38 -7.36 10.47
N LEU A 14 4.86 -7.95 11.55
CA LEU A 14 4.05 -8.74 12.49
C LEU A 14 2.98 -7.90 13.19
N SER A 15 3.29 -6.65 13.55
CA SER A 15 2.33 -5.72 14.17
C SER A 15 1.14 -5.39 13.26
N HIS A 16 1.30 -5.54 11.94
CA HIS A 16 0.21 -5.38 10.97
C HIS A 16 -0.44 -6.73 10.62
N ALA A 17 0.37 -7.77 10.42
CA ALA A 17 -0.08 -9.07 9.97
C ALA A 17 -0.94 -9.80 11.01
N LEU A 18 -0.46 -9.85 12.26
CA LEU A 18 -1.11 -10.62 13.33
C LEU A 18 -2.50 -10.09 13.69
N PRO A 19 -2.70 -8.79 13.98
CA PRO A 19 -4.03 -8.28 14.32
C PRO A 19 -5.00 -8.36 13.15
N SER A 20 -4.47 -8.30 11.92
CA SER A 20 -5.29 -8.37 10.70
C SER A 20 -5.78 -9.78 10.39
N TRP A 21 -5.16 -10.82 10.96
CA TRP A 21 -5.49 -12.21 10.65
C TRP A 21 -6.96 -12.53 10.98
N PRO A 22 -7.65 -13.32 10.14
CA PRO A 22 -9.08 -13.55 10.31
C PRO A 22 -9.38 -14.20 11.67
N GLY A 23 -10.28 -13.58 12.46
CA GLY A 23 -10.66 -14.05 13.79
C GLY A 23 -9.87 -13.43 14.95
N VAL A 24 -8.64 -12.94 14.72
CA VAL A 24 -7.81 -12.34 15.78
C VAL A 24 -8.42 -11.02 16.26
N ARG A 25 -8.66 -10.07 15.35
CA ARG A 25 -9.27 -8.78 15.71
C ARG A 25 -10.62 -8.91 16.42
N PRO A 26 -11.60 -9.69 15.93
CA PRO A 26 -12.85 -9.91 16.66
C PRO A 26 -12.64 -10.49 18.07
N ALA A 27 -11.74 -11.46 18.24
CA ALA A 27 -11.44 -12.05 19.54
C ALA A 27 -10.79 -11.05 20.50
N LEU A 28 -9.85 -10.23 20.01
CA LEU A 28 -9.24 -9.16 20.81
C LEU A 28 -10.25 -8.10 21.22
N ILE A 29 -11.14 -7.69 20.31
CA ILE A 29 -12.22 -6.74 20.62
C ILE A 29 -13.20 -7.33 21.64
N ALA A 30 -13.52 -8.61 21.54
CA ALA A 30 -14.41 -9.28 22.50
C ALA A 30 -13.81 -9.35 23.91
N ARG A 31 -12.48 -9.45 24.03
CA ARG A 31 -11.77 -9.50 25.33
C ARG A 31 -11.44 -8.13 25.93
N LEU A 32 -11.03 -7.18 25.08
CA LEU A 32 -10.49 -5.88 25.51
C LEU A 32 -11.47 -4.72 25.34
N GLY A 33 -12.61 -4.97 24.69
CA GLY A 33 -13.47 -3.92 24.16
C GLY A 33 -12.87 -3.22 22.94
N ARG A 34 -13.71 -2.46 22.23
CA ARG A 34 -13.28 -1.71 21.03
C ARG A 34 -12.22 -0.66 21.35
N GLY A 35 -12.41 0.08 22.45
CA GLY A 35 -11.47 1.12 22.90
C GLY A 35 -10.10 0.54 23.26
N GLY A 36 -10.07 -0.50 24.09
CA GLY A 36 -8.83 -1.18 24.48
C GLY A 36 -8.06 -1.73 23.28
N PHE A 37 -8.74 -2.42 22.35
CA PHE A 37 -8.11 -2.88 21.10
C PHE A 37 -7.51 -1.73 20.30
N VAL A 38 -8.26 -0.63 20.08
CA VAL A 38 -7.77 0.51 19.31
C VAL A 38 -6.54 1.13 19.96
N THR A 39 -6.57 1.39 21.27
CA THR A 39 -5.43 1.99 21.98
C THR A 39 -4.18 1.11 21.90
N ILE A 40 -4.29 -0.18 22.24
CA ILE A 40 -3.15 -1.10 22.22
C ILE A 40 -2.60 -1.27 20.80
N HIS A 41 -3.49 -1.44 19.81
CA HIS A 41 -3.07 -1.57 18.42
C HIS A 41 -2.36 -0.31 17.92
N SER A 42 -2.93 0.88 18.19
CA SER A 42 -2.33 2.16 17.78
C SER A 42 -0.97 2.39 18.44
N VAL A 43 -0.85 2.19 19.75
CA VAL A 43 0.44 2.32 20.46
C VAL A 43 1.46 1.33 19.92
N GLY A 44 1.06 0.07 19.74
CA GLY A 44 1.93 -0.97 19.17
C GLY A 44 2.42 -0.62 17.77
N SER A 45 1.53 -0.14 16.89
CA SER A 45 1.88 0.31 15.53
C SER A 45 2.81 1.51 15.52
N LEU A 46 2.59 2.51 16.40
CA LEU A 46 3.50 3.65 16.53
C LEU A 46 4.87 3.23 17.05
N LEU A 47 4.91 2.32 18.02
CA LEU A 47 6.16 1.80 18.58
C LEU A 47 6.97 1.06 17.51
N THR A 48 6.37 0.11 16.79
CA THR A 48 7.08 -0.66 15.76
C THR A 48 7.52 0.22 14.59
N LEU A 49 6.71 1.21 14.20
CA LEU A 49 7.10 2.19 13.20
C LEU A 49 8.28 3.04 13.68
N THR A 50 8.25 3.53 14.91
CA THR A 50 9.34 4.34 15.49
C THR A 50 10.64 3.54 15.55
N LEU A 51 10.58 2.30 16.06
CA LEU A 51 11.74 1.39 16.08
C LEU A 51 12.31 1.18 14.68
N PHE A 52 11.44 0.97 13.69
CA PHE A 52 11.84 0.79 12.31
C PHE A 52 12.52 2.04 11.73
N VAL A 53 11.97 3.23 11.95
CA VAL A 53 12.57 4.50 11.50
C VAL A 53 13.92 4.75 12.17
N LEU A 54 14.04 4.53 13.48
CA LEU A 54 15.30 4.70 14.20
C LEU A 54 16.36 3.71 13.70
N ALA A 55 15.99 2.44 13.53
CA ALA A 55 16.89 1.43 12.98
C ALA A 55 17.30 1.74 11.53
N TYR A 56 16.39 2.27 10.72
CA TYR A 56 16.68 2.68 9.34
C TYR A 56 17.68 3.85 9.31
N ARG A 57 17.49 4.86 10.17
CA ARG A 57 18.40 6.00 10.25
C ARG A 57 19.79 5.62 10.78
N ALA A 58 19.84 4.68 11.71
CA ALA A 58 21.09 4.17 12.28
C ALA A 58 21.81 3.18 11.35
N ALA A 59 21.12 2.58 10.40
CA ALA A 59 21.76 1.75 9.39
C ALA A 59 22.54 2.64 8.41
N ASP A 60 23.86 2.43 8.35
CA ASP A 60 24.66 2.92 7.24
C ASP A 60 24.08 2.39 5.92
N GLY A 61 24.35 3.09 4.81
CA GLY A 61 23.69 2.99 3.51
C GLY A 61 23.57 1.62 2.84
N GLY A 62 23.81 0.52 3.56
CA GLY A 62 23.67 -0.86 3.13
C GLY A 62 24.86 -1.32 2.32
N GLU A 63 25.03 -2.63 2.25
CA GLU A 63 25.81 -3.23 1.17
C GLU A 63 25.12 -2.91 -0.17
N VAL A 64 25.91 -2.61 -1.20
CA VAL A 64 25.39 -2.47 -2.57
C VAL A 64 25.01 -3.86 -3.04
N LEU A 65 23.71 -4.10 -3.21
CA LEU A 65 23.17 -5.38 -3.67
C LEU A 65 23.20 -5.46 -5.20
N PHE A 66 22.92 -4.35 -5.87
CA PHE A 66 23.01 -4.20 -7.32
C PHE A 66 23.05 -2.72 -7.70
N THR A 67 23.45 -2.41 -8.92
CA THR A 67 23.35 -1.05 -9.47
C THR A 67 22.04 -0.94 -10.27
N PRO A 68 21.12 -0.02 -9.93
CA PRO A 68 19.93 0.21 -10.73
C PRO A 68 20.28 0.59 -12.16
N PHE A 69 19.46 0.13 -13.12
CA PHE A 69 19.57 0.60 -14.50
C PHE A 69 19.09 2.04 -14.65
N ASP A 70 19.58 2.75 -15.66
CA ASP A 70 19.27 4.17 -15.91
C ASP A 70 17.76 4.44 -16.11
N TRP A 71 17.01 3.44 -16.58
CA TRP A 71 15.55 3.55 -16.76
C TRP A 71 14.75 3.42 -15.46
N ALA A 72 15.35 2.98 -14.35
CA ALA A 72 14.62 2.65 -13.14
C ALA A 72 14.03 3.91 -12.46
N ALA A 73 14.78 4.99 -12.38
CA ALA A 73 14.28 6.26 -11.83
C ALA A 73 13.17 6.90 -12.70
N PRO A 74 13.32 6.99 -14.03
CA PRO A 74 12.22 7.37 -14.92
C PRO A 74 10.97 6.49 -14.77
N LEU A 75 11.14 5.16 -14.65
CA LEU A 75 10.02 4.25 -14.44
C LEU A 75 9.26 4.56 -13.14
N VAL A 76 9.97 4.78 -12.03
CA VAL A 76 9.34 5.17 -10.76
C VAL A 76 8.53 6.44 -10.95
N ALA A 77 9.10 7.48 -11.56
CA ALA A 77 8.41 8.74 -11.80
C ALA A 77 7.12 8.55 -12.62
N VAL A 78 7.13 7.71 -13.66
CA VAL A 78 5.96 7.43 -14.51
C VAL A 78 4.90 6.57 -13.80
N VAL A 79 5.31 5.64 -12.93
CA VAL A 79 4.38 4.76 -12.19
C VAL A 79 3.69 5.49 -11.04
N MET A 80 4.35 6.47 -10.41
CA MET A 80 3.83 7.14 -9.22
C MET A 80 2.47 7.86 -9.38
N PRO A 81 2.15 8.55 -10.49
CA PRO A 81 0.81 9.10 -10.71
C PRO A 81 -0.30 8.06 -10.52
N VAL A 82 -0.10 6.83 -11.01
CA VAL A 82 -1.07 5.74 -10.86
C VAL A 82 -1.19 5.32 -9.40
N VAL A 83 -0.06 5.19 -8.69
CA VAL A 83 -0.05 4.88 -7.25
C VAL A 83 -0.84 5.92 -6.45
N PHE A 84 -0.55 7.21 -6.65
CA PHE A 84 -1.24 8.29 -5.95
C PHE A 84 -2.72 8.36 -6.28
N LEU A 85 -3.10 8.13 -7.54
CA LEU A 85 -4.49 8.03 -7.94
C LEU A 85 -5.22 6.90 -7.20
N LEU A 86 -4.62 5.70 -7.17
CA LEU A 86 -5.19 4.55 -6.46
C LEU A 86 -5.36 4.84 -4.96
N LEU A 87 -4.37 5.49 -4.32
CA LEU A 87 -4.42 5.85 -2.91
C LEU A 87 -5.50 6.91 -2.62
N VAL A 88 -5.49 8.03 -3.33
CA VAL A 88 -6.47 9.11 -3.15
C VAL A 88 -7.88 8.60 -3.42
N ALA A 89 -8.07 7.83 -4.48
CA ALA A 89 -9.38 7.26 -4.78
C ALA A 89 -9.81 6.23 -3.73
N ARG A 90 -8.87 5.41 -3.19
CA ARG A 90 -9.16 4.45 -2.12
C ARG A 90 -9.61 5.13 -0.83
N VAL A 91 -8.93 6.18 -0.39
CA VAL A 91 -9.24 6.85 0.90
C VAL A 91 -10.51 7.71 0.81
N THR A 92 -10.84 8.21 -0.38
CA THR A 92 -12.03 9.04 -0.62
C THR A 92 -13.26 8.25 -1.11
N THR A 93 -13.17 6.93 -1.21
CA THR A 93 -14.27 6.05 -1.63
C THR A 93 -14.59 5.03 -0.55
N ARG A 94 -15.84 5.02 -0.08
CA ARG A 94 -16.29 4.10 0.97
C ARG A 94 -16.44 2.68 0.42
N PHE A 95 -15.69 1.75 1.00
CA PHE A 95 -15.73 0.33 0.65
C PHE A 95 -16.89 -0.44 1.30
N GLY A 96 -17.31 -0.04 2.51
CA GLY A 96 -18.12 -0.90 3.37
C GLY A 96 -17.22 -1.78 4.24
N SER A 97 -17.65 -3.00 4.55
CA SER A 97 -16.86 -4.00 5.28
C SER A 97 -16.53 -5.21 4.38
N GLN A 98 -15.59 -6.06 4.79
CA GLN A 98 -15.30 -7.28 4.01
C GLN A 98 -16.47 -8.27 3.99
N SER A 99 -17.33 -8.25 5.02
CA SER A 99 -18.52 -9.10 5.08
C SER A 99 -19.69 -8.51 4.30
N GLU A 100 -19.76 -7.19 4.22
CA GLU A 100 -20.81 -6.41 3.55
C GLU A 100 -20.16 -5.25 2.78
N PRO A 101 -19.54 -5.55 1.62
CA PRO A 101 -18.98 -4.51 0.77
C PRO A 101 -20.10 -3.73 0.08
N ASN A 102 -19.89 -2.44 -0.13
CA ASN A 102 -20.76 -1.65 -0.98
C ASN A 102 -20.67 -2.13 -2.44
N PRO A 103 -21.70 -1.91 -3.27
CA PRO A 103 -21.61 -2.18 -4.70
C PRO A 103 -20.38 -1.53 -5.34
N PRO A 104 -19.68 -2.21 -6.28
CA PRO A 104 -18.47 -1.67 -6.91
C PRO A 104 -18.73 -0.31 -7.58
N ARG A 105 -18.02 0.72 -7.11
CA ARG A 105 -18.10 2.08 -7.65
C ARG A 105 -16.73 2.72 -7.72
N GLY A 106 -16.51 3.54 -8.75
CA GLY A 106 -15.29 4.29 -8.97
C GLY A 106 -14.08 3.37 -9.04
N ILE A 107 -13.13 3.59 -8.13
CA ILE A 107 -11.90 2.82 -8.05
C ILE A 107 -12.12 1.31 -7.84
N PHE A 108 -13.23 0.92 -7.19
CA PHE A 108 -13.54 -0.49 -6.95
C PHE A 108 -14.02 -1.24 -8.19
N ARG A 109 -14.37 -0.52 -9.29
CA ARG A 109 -14.57 -1.13 -10.60
C ARG A 109 -13.25 -1.44 -11.31
N LEU A 110 -12.20 -0.66 -11.04
CA LEU A 110 -10.86 -0.88 -11.59
C LEU A 110 -10.16 -2.01 -10.85
N THR A 111 -10.13 -1.94 -9.51
CA THR A 111 -9.55 -2.99 -8.68
C THR A 111 -10.27 -3.08 -7.35
N ARG A 112 -10.52 -4.31 -6.88
CA ARG A 112 -11.12 -4.57 -5.57
C ARG A 112 -10.20 -4.23 -4.39
N ALA A 113 -8.89 -4.08 -4.62
CA ALA A 113 -7.90 -3.84 -3.58
C ALA A 113 -6.98 -2.62 -3.89
N PRO A 114 -7.51 -1.41 -4.14
CA PRO A 114 -6.72 -0.32 -4.70
C PRO A 114 -5.59 0.13 -3.77
N GLY A 115 -5.82 0.16 -2.45
CA GLY A 115 -4.78 0.55 -1.48
C GLY A 115 -3.61 -0.44 -1.43
N SER A 116 -3.90 -1.75 -1.33
CA SER A 116 -2.85 -2.79 -1.29
C SER A 116 -2.10 -2.86 -2.61
N LEU A 117 -2.80 -2.75 -3.74
CA LEU A 117 -2.17 -2.73 -5.06
C LEU A 117 -1.28 -1.49 -5.23
N ALA A 118 -1.73 -0.31 -4.81
CA ALA A 118 -0.93 0.91 -4.88
C ALA A 118 0.36 0.79 -4.07
N LEU A 119 0.29 0.29 -2.83
CA LEU A 119 1.46 0.12 -1.98
C LEU A 119 2.43 -0.93 -2.53
N LEU A 120 1.90 -2.01 -3.10
CA LEU A 120 2.72 -3.04 -3.74
C LEU A 120 3.43 -2.49 -5.00
N LEU A 121 2.71 -1.79 -5.87
CA LEU A 121 3.29 -1.13 -7.06
C LEU A 121 4.36 -0.12 -6.68
N TRP A 122 4.07 0.71 -5.66
CA TRP A 122 5.04 1.66 -5.10
C TRP A 122 6.30 0.97 -4.63
N ALA A 123 6.18 -0.07 -3.81
CA ALA A 123 7.31 -0.79 -3.24
C ALA A 123 8.13 -1.48 -4.33
N CYS A 124 7.49 -2.16 -5.28
CA CYS A 124 8.17 -2.83 -6.39
C CYS A 124 8.88 -1.84 -7.32
N ALA A 125 8.25 -0.71 -7.65
CA ALA A 125 8.90 0.31 -8.48
C ALA A 125 10.16 0.87 -7.81
N HIS A 126 10.07 1.22 -6.52
CA HIS A 126 11.21 1.73 -5.77
C HIS A 126 12.30 0.69 -5.56
N LEU A 127 11.95 -0.58 -5.32
CA LEU A 127 12.94 -1.66 -5.24
C LEU A 127 13.82 -1.70 -6.48
N ASN A 128 13.26 -1.51 -7.68
CA ASN A 128 14.05 -1.49 -8.92
C ASN A 128 15.02 -0.30 -9.00
N ALA A 129 14.68 0.82 -8.36
CA ALA A 129 15.47 2.06 -8.36
C ALA A 129 16.42 2.20 -7.15
N THR A 130 16.43 1.24 -6.23
CA THR A 130 17.25 1.30 -5.01
C THR A 130 18.16 0.08 -4.87
N GLY A 131 19.45 0.31 -5.11
CA GLY A 131 20.46 -0.76 -5.16
C GLY A 131 21.04 -1.20 -3.82
N ASP A 132 20.72 -0.54 -2.71
CA ASP A 132 21.33 -0.84 -1.41
C ASP A 132 20.44 -1.65 -0.46
N GLY A 133 21.09 -2.41 0.43
CA GLY A 133 20.41 -3.30 1.37
C GLY A 133 19.46 -2.62 2.35
N ARG A 134 19.73 -1.36 2.74
CA ARG A 134 18.88 -0.63 3.68
C ARG A 134 17.55 -0.27 3.03
N ARG A 135 17.58 0.29 1.81
CA ARG A 135 16.37 0.61 1.05
C ARG A 135 15.66 -0.64 0.55
N ALA A 136 16.40 -1.67 0.14
CA ALA A 136 15.83 -2.96 -0.23
C ALA A 136 14.99 -3.57 0.90
N LEU A 137 15.48 -3.51 2.14
CA LEU A 137 14.73 -4.00 3.30
C LEU A 137 13.49 -3.15 3.61
N LEU A 138 13.57 -1.82 3.45
CA LEU A 138 12.41 -0.92 3.58
C LEU A 138 11.30 -1.29 2.59
N PHE A 139 11.60 -1.24 1.30
CA PHE A 139 10.58 -1.47 0.28
C PHE A 139 10.14 -2.95 0.25
N GLY A 140 11.05 -3.88 0.52
CA GLY A 140 10.72 -5.31 0.67
C GLY A 140 9.74 -5.56 1.82
N THR A 141 9.93 -4.91 2.97
CA THR A 141 9.00 -5.02 4.11
C THR A 141 7.62 -4.46 3.75
N MET A 142 7.58 -3.31 3.08
CA MET A 142 6.30 -2.70 2.64
C MET A 142 5.60 -3.55 1.58
N ALA A 143 6.34 -4.14 0.63
CA ALA A 143 5.81 -5.09 -0.34
C ALA A 143 5.22 -6.32 0.35
N ALA A 144 5.90 -6.87 1.36
CA ALA A 144 5.42 -8.01 2.15
C ALA A 144 4.11 -7.68 2.89
N ILE A 145 4.03 -6.51 3.55
CA ILE A 145 2.79 -6.05 4.21
C ILE A 145 1.65 -5.89 3.19
N ALA A 146 1.92 -5.26 2.05
CA ALA A 146 0.94 -5.02 1.00
C ALA A 146 0.40 -6.34 0.41
N LEU A 147 1.30 -7.27 0.08
CA LEU A 147 0.98 -8.59 -0.45
C LEU A 147 0.20 -9.43 0.55
N PHE A 148 0.64 -9.46 1.80
CA PHE A 148 -0.09 -10.14 2.88
C PHE A 148 -1.50 -9.58 3.02
N ALA A 149 -1.66 -8.25 3.04
CA ALA A 149 -2.97 -7.61 3.13
C ALA A 149 -3.86 -7.98 1.93
N LEU A 150 -3.31 -8.02 0.72
CA LEU A 150 -4.02 -8.39 -0.50
C LEU A 150 -4.55 -9.84 -0.44
N VAL A 151 -3.67 -10.80 -0.16
CA VAL A 151 -4.03 -12.24 -0.05
C VAL A 151 -5.06 -12.45 1.07
N LYS A 152 -4.79 -11.89 2.24
CA LYS A 152 -5.69 -11.99 3.39
C LYS A 152 -7.06 -11.37 3.12
N ASN A 153 -7.11 -10.21 2.47
CA ASN A 153 -8.38 -9.56 2.13
C ASN A 153 -9.20 -10.42 1.17
N GLU A 154 -8.58 -11.06 0.18
CA GLU A 154 -9.28 -12.02 -0.70
C GLU A 154 -9.87 -13.20 0.07
N ILE A 155 -9.11 -13.77 1.01
CA ILE A 155 -9.57 -14.87 1.86
C ILE A 155 -10.79 -14.44 2.68
N VAL A 156 -10.74 -13.26 3.33
CA VAL A 156 -11.84 -12.77 4.18
C VAL A 156 -13.07 -12.44 3.35
N LEU A 157 -12.89 -11.80 2.20
CA LEU A 157 -13.97 -11.42 1.30
C LEU A 157 -14.70 -12.66 0.74
N GLY A 158 -14.03 -13.81 0.63
CA GLY A 158 -14.68 -15.08 0.26
C GLY A 158 -15.59 -15.70 1.33
N ARG A 159 -15.57 -15.21 2.58
CA ARG A 159 -16.26 -15.86 3.71
C ARG A 159 -17.76 -15.53 3.76
N SER A 160 -18.19 -14.36 3.29
CA SER A 160 -19.61 -13.98 3.28
C SER A 160 -20.24 -14.11 1.88
N PRO A 161 -21.56 -14.31 1.78
CA PRO A 161 -22.27 -14.27 0.49
C PRO A 161 -22.07 -12.95 -0.26
N ALA A 162 -22.21 -11.82 0.43
CA ALA A 162 -22.04 -10.49 -0.17
C ALA A 162 -20.59 -10.24 -0.66
N GLY A 163 -19.60 -10.73 0.09
CA GLY A 163 -18.20 -10.64 -0.33
C GLY A 163 -17.89 -11.51 -1.55
N ARG A 164 -18.48 -12.71 -1.65
CA ARG A 164 -18.38 -13.54 -2.86
C ARG A 164 -19.04 -12.88 -4.07
N ALA A 165 -20.21 -12.28 -3.91
CA ALA A 165 -20.87 -11.53 -4.97
C ALA A 165 -20.00 -10.36 -5.46
N PHE A 166 -19.45 -9.57 -4.54
CA PHE A 166 -18.53 -8.48 -4.88
C PHE A 166 -17.28 -8.96 -5.63
N ARG A 167 -16.69 -10.11 -5.25
CA ARG A 167 -15.56 -10.72 -5.97
C ARG A 167 -15.94 -11.15 -7.39
N ALA A 168 -17.15 -11.67 -7.57
CA ALA A 168 -17.66 -12.08 -8.88
C ALA A 168 -17.88 -10.89 -9.82
N GLU A 169 -18.06 -9.67 -9.30
CA GLU A 169 -18.26 -8.46 -10.10
C GLU A 169 -16.97 -7.64 -10.31
N THR A 170 -15.87 -7.95 -9.63
CA THR A 170 -14.65 -7.12 -9.62
C THR A 170 -13.40 -7.92 -9.98
N SER A 171 -12.24 -7.26 -10.14
CA SER A 171 -10.94 -7.92 -10.32
C SER A 171 -9.88 -7.37 -9.37
N LEU A 172 -8.82 -8.15 -9.11
CA LEU A 172 -7.63 -7.65 -8.42
C LEU A 172 -6.80 -6.76 -9.33
N LEU A 173 -6.60 -7.19 -10.57
CA LEU A 173 -5.84 -6.45 -11.55
C LEU A 173 -6.78 -5.56 -12.37
N PRO A 174 -6.41 -4.28 -12.60
CA PRO A 174 -7.14 -3.41 -13.51
C PRO A 174 -7.35 -4.09 -14.86
N LEU A 175 -8.52 -3.87 -15.46
CA LEU A 175 -8.90 -4.34 -16.80
C LEU A 175 -9.04 -5.88 -16.95
N ALA A 176 -8.61 -6.68 -15.98
CA ALA A 176 -8.75 -8.13 -15.95
C ALA A 176 -10.07 -8.60 -15.30
N GLY A 177 -11.09 -7.73 -15.28
CA GLY A 177 -12.35 -7.98 -14.59
C GLY A 177 -13.52 -8.30 -15.52
N PRO A 178 -14.60 -8.85 -14.96
CA PRO A 178 -15.80 -9.20 -15.72
C PRO A 178 -16.46 -7.99 -16.39
N GLN A 179 -16.21 -6.78 -15.86
CA GLN A 179 -16.71 -5.53 -16.43
C GLN A 179 -15.87 -5.04 -17.63
N GLY A 180 -14.69 -5.64 -17.88
CA GLY A 180 -13.76 -5.30 -18.95
C GLY A 180 -13.35 -3.83 -18.97
N VAL A 181 -12.95 -3.35 -20.17
CA VAL A 181 -12.56 -1.96 -20.40
C VAL A 181 -13.71 -0.99 -20.12
N ARG A 182 -14.95 -1.34 -20.51
CA ARG A 182 -16.12 -0.48 -20.29
C ARG A 182 -16.36 -0.20 -18.80
N GLY A 183 -16.25 -1.21 -17.94
CA GLY A 183 -16.36 -1.03 -16.50
C GLY A 183 -15.26 -0.16 -15.91
N ALA A 184 -14.03 -0.29 -16.42
CA ALA A 184 -12.93 0.58 -16.01
C ALA A 184 -13.17 2.04 -16.42
N LEU A 185 -13.64 2.30 -17.64
CA LEU A 185 -14.00 3.66 -18.09
C LEU A 185 -15.12 4.25 -17.24
N THR A 186 -16.16 3.47 -16.94
CA THR A 186 -17.23 3.89 -16.01
C THR A 186 -16.67 4.19 -14.62
N GLY A 187 -15.76 3.36 -14.11
CA GLY A 187 -15.09 3.59 -12.83
C GLY A 187 -14.25 4.88 -12.83
N LEU A 188 -13.53 5.17 -13.90
CA LEU A 188 -12.81 6.44 -14.07
C LEU A 188 -13.77 7.63 -14.04
N ALA A 189 -14.89 7.56 -14.76
CA ALA A 189 -15.91 8.60 -14.75
C ALA A 189 -16.53 8.79 -13.35
N GLU A 190 -16.86 7.69 -12.65
CA GLU A 190 -17.45 7.71 -11.31
C GLU A 190 -16.51 8.26 -10.22
N MET A 191 -15.19 8.21 -10.42
CA MET A 191 -14.24 8.86 -9.51
C MET A 191 -14.40 10.39 -9.51
N GLY A 192 -14.77 10.96 -10.66
CA GLY A 192 -14.94 12.39 -10.86
C GLY A 192 -13.61 13.17 -10.86
N PRO A 193 -13.64 14.42 -11.34
CA PRO A 193 -12.43 15.22 -11.54
C PRO A 193 -11.67 15.51 -10.25
N ALA A 194 -12.37 15.65 -9.11
CA ALA A 194 -11.73 15.95 -7.83
C ALA A 194 -10.74 14.87 -7.36
N ARG A 195 -11.04 13.58 -7.60
CA ARG A 195 -10.12 12.48 -7.21
C ARG A 195 -8.95 12.37 -8.17
N LEU A 196 -9.18 12.59 -9.47
CA LEU A 196 -8.12 12.64 -10.48
C LEU A 196 -7.14 13.78 -10.17
N ALA A 197 -7.67 14.99 -9.98
CA ALA A 197 -6.90 16.17 -9.61
C ALA A 197 -6.20 15.98 -8.27
N GLY A 198 -6.86 15.40 -7.26
CA GLY A 198 -6.27 15.11 -5.97
C GLY A 198 -5.10 14.12 -6.05
N GLY A 199 -5.21 13.08 -6.88
CA GLY A 199 -4.12 12.13 -7.13
C GLY A 199 -2.90 12.80 -7.79
N LEU A 200 -3.14 13.60 -8.83
CA LEU A 200 -2.08 14.34 -9.53
C LEU A 200 -1.44 15.40 -8.63
N ALA A 201 -2.23 16.13 -7.85
CA ALA A 201 -1.74 17.12 -6.91
C ALA A 201 -0.92 16.47 -5.77
N ALA A 202 -1.35 15.33 -5.25
CA ALA A 202 -0.59 14.59 -4.24
C ALA A 202 0.74 14.07 -4.81
N TYR A 203 0.75 13.58 -6.05
CA TYR A 203 1.99 13.19 -6.73
C TYR A 203 2.93 14.37 -6.95
N GLY A 204 2.43 15.48 -7.52
CA GLY A 204 3.23 16.69 -7.72
C GLY A 204 3.78 17.26 -6.42
N GLY A 205 2.96 17.30 -5.36
CA GLY A 205 3.39 17.68 -4.03
C GLY A 205 4.48 16.75 -3.48
N MET A 206 4.35 15.44 -3.68
CA MET A 206 5.39 14.50 -3.28
C MET A 206 6.69 14.70 -4.07
N LEU A 207 6.64 14.91 -5.39
CA LEU A 207 7.85 15.21 -6.17
C LEU A 207 8.62 16.40 -5.60
N LEU A 208 7.92 17.49 -5.27
CA LEU A 208 8.52 18.70 -4.73
C LEU A 208 9.09 18.49 -3.32
N LEU A 209 8.42 17.69 -2.49
CA LEU A 209 8.82 17.45 -1.10
C LEU A 209 9.84 16.31 -0.96
N HIS A 210 10.01 15.45 -1.96
CA HIS A 210 10.87 14.28 -1.90
C HIS A 210 12.34 14.61 -1.58
N PRO A 211 12.98 15.65 -2.16
CA PRO A 211 14.34 16.04 -1.78
C PRO A 211 14.45 16.45 -0.32
N TRP A 212 13.44 17.14 0.22
CA TRP A 212 13.42 17.59 1.62
C TRP A 212 13.14 16.45 2.60
N LEU A 213 12.23 15.55 2.26
CA LEU A 213 11.81 14.45 3.12
C LEU A 213 12.81 13.29 3.12
N PHE A 214 13.44 13.02 1.97
CA PHE A 214 14.25 11.81 1.75
C PHE A 214 15.69 12.09 1.30
N GLY A 215 16.04 13.35 1.03
CA GLY A 215 17.40 13.73 0.61
C GLY A 215 17.76 13.30 -0.82
N VAL A 216 16.77 12.97 -1.65
CA VAL A 216 16.97 12.49 -3.03
C VAL A 216 16.03 13.26 -3.96
N ASP A 217 16.55 13.74 -5.08
CA ASP A 217 15.73 14.30 -6.14
C ASP A 217 15.20 13.18 -7.05
N PRO A 218 13.88 12.96 -7.16
CA PRO A 218 13.30 11.97 -8.08
C PRO A 218 13.58 12.25 -9.56
N LEU A 219 13.91 13.50 -9.92
CA LEU A 219 14.05 13.99 -11.28
C LEU A 219 15.51 14.35 -11.64
N TYR A 220 16.48 13.86 -10.87
CA TYR A 220 17.92 14.10 -11.09
C TYR A 220 18.42 13.74 -12.50
N TRP A 221 17.66 12.95 -13.25
CA TRP A 221 17.96 12.48 -14.60
C TRP A 221 17.35 13.39 -15.70
N ILE A 222 16.60 14.43 -15.34
CA ILE A 222 15.95 15.37 -16.28
C ILE A 222 16.85 16.57 -16.64
N GLY A 223 18.04 16.70 -16.06
CA GLY A 223 19.00 17.78 -16.34
C GLY A 223 20.07 17.85 -15.28
#